data_AF-A0A009R9R6-F1
#
_entry.id   AF-A0A009R9R6-F1
#
_cell.length_a   1.000
_cell.length_b   1.000
_cell.length_c   1.000
_cell.angle_alpha   90.00
_cell.angle_beta   90.00
_cell.angle_gamma   90.00
#
_symmetry.space_group_name_H-M   'P 1'
#
loop_
_entity.id
_entity.type
_entity.pdbx_description
1 polymer ?
#
loop_
_entity_poly.entity_id
_entity_poly.type
_entity_poly.pdbx_seq_one_letter_code
_entity_poly.pdbx_strand_id
1 'polypeptide(L)'
;MSNIEKPKATYEQAIAIDNARLGQSFKVIAYAGTGKTTTLQMISDAMPERRGMYLAFNKAIAGEAQNKFHRNVDCRTFHSLAFRSVPRGVTDKLRLPRLSPSFIAKEYRLEPITLRRMMGGRYEKYVLMPSRLASLVANAVSYFCSTSSQYPAPRHIQAPNWLHPDDITALQTHLYPAVERRW
;
A
#
# COMPACT_ATOMS: atom_id res chain seq x y z
N MET A 1 17.13 -41.56 2.50
CA MET A 1 16.14 -40.51 2.14
C MET A 1 14.82 -41.22 1.90
N SER A 2 13.83 -41.00 2.76
CA SER A 2 12.52 -41.64 2.62
C SER A 2 11.89 -41.21 1.30
N ASN A 3 11.59 -42.18 0.44
CA ASN A 3 10.78 -41.98 -0.76
C ASN A 3 9.35 -41.71 -0.26
N ILE A 4 9.00 -40.44 -0.04
CA ILE A 4 7.62 -40.06 0.25
C ILE A 4 6.86 -40.23 -1.06
N GLU A 5 6.13 -41.34 -1.16
CA GLU A 5 5.25 -41.62 -2.28
C GLU A 5 4.24 -40.48 -2.42
N LYS A 6 4.26 -39.79 -3.55
CA LYS A 6 3.32 -38.69 -3.80
C LYS A 6 1.91 -39.28 -3.90
N PRO A 7 0.90 -38.67 -3.25
CA PRO A 7 -0.46 -39.19 -3.26
C PRO A 7 -0.99 -39.27 -4.69
N LYS A 8 -1.67 -40.36 -5.02
CA LYS A 8 -2.32 -40.56 -6.32
C LYS A 8 -3.45 -39.55 -6.48
N ALA A 9 -3.56 -38.94 -7.66
CA ALA A 9 -4.62 -37.99 -7.99
C ALA A 9 -6.01 -38.64 -7.92
N THR A 10 -6.99 -37.95 -7.34
CA THR A 10 -8.41 -38.33 -7.49
C THR A 10 -8.88 -38.10 -8.93
N TYR A 11 -10.09 -38.58 -9.25
CA TYR A 11 -10.69 -38.38 -10.56
C TYR A 11 -10.80 -36.89 -10.94
N GLU A 12 -11.23 -36.04 -10.02
CA GLU A 12 -11.37 -34.59 -10.22
C GLU A 12 -10.02 -33.90 -10.40
N GLN A 13 -9.00 -34.35 -9.66
CA GLN A 13 -7.64 -33.85 -9.80
C GLN A 13 -7.01 -34.25 -11.14
N ALA A 14 -7.26 -35.48 -11.60
CA ALA A 14 -6.81 -35.95 -12.91
C ALA A 14 -7.41 -35.12 -14.04
N ILE A 15 -8.72 -34.82 -13.98
CA ILE A 15 -9.38 -33.92 -14.94
C ILE A 15 -8.72 -32.53 -14.95
N ALA A 16 -8.40 -31.97 -13.78
CA ALA A 16 -7.73 -30.67 -13.71
C ALA A 16 -6.32 -30.71 -14.34
N ILE A 17 -5.57 -31.80 -14.15
CA ILE A 17 -4.26 -32.01 -14.76
C ILE A 17 -4.36 -32.11 -16.29
N ASP A 18 -5.33 -32.88 -16.80
CA ASP A 18 -5.50 -33.05 -18.23
C ASP A 18 -5.94 -31.75 -18.92
N ASN A 19 -6.89 -31.00 -18.34
CA ASN A 19 -7.26 -29.68 -18.85
C ASN A 19 -6.07 -28.71 -18.88
N ALA A 20 -5.22 -28.74 -17.85
CA ALA A 20 -4.00 -27.92 -17.81
C ALA A 20 -2.99 -28.32 -18.89
N ARG A 21 -2.80 -29.63 -19.14
CA ARG A 21 -1.94 -30.14 -20.22
C ARG A 21 -2.42 -29.70 -21.59
N LEU A 22 -3.74 -29.67 -21.80
CA LEU A 22 -4.36 -29.16 -23.02
C LEU A 22 -4.25 -27.62 -23.16
N GLY A 23 -3.82 -26.91 -22.11
CA GLY A 23 -3.70 -25.45 -22.12
C GLY A 23 -5.05 -24.72 -22.06
N GLN A 24 -6.10 -25.39 -21.60
CA GLN A 24 -7.42 -24.80 -21.49
C GLN A 24 -7.53 -23.85 -20.29
N SER A 25 -8.42 -22.87 -20.38
CA SER A 25 -8.82 -22.05 -19.24
C SER A 25 -9.96 -22.71 -18.50
N PHE A 26 -9.77 -23.03 -17.22
CA PHE A 26 -10.78 -23.73 -16.41
C PHE A 26 -10.76 -23.24 -14.96
N LYS A 27 -11.83 -23.56 -14.23
CA LYS A 27 -12.00 -23.23 -12.81
C LYS A 27 -12.17 -24.52 -12.01
N VAL A 28 -11.38 -24.67 -10.94
CA VAL A 28 -11.54 -25.75 -9.95
C VAL A 28 -12.19 -25.18 -8.70
N ILE A 29 -13.35 -25.72 -8.32
CA ILE A 29 -14.03 -25.37 -7.07
C ILE A 29 -13.56 -26.37 -6.01
N ALA A 30 -13.04 -25.87 -4.90
CA ALA A 30 -12.45 -26.72 -3.87
C ALA A 30 -12.67 -26.09 -2.48
N TYR A 31 -13.37 -26.81 -1.61
CA TYR A 31 -13.65 -26.42 -0.22
C TYR A 31 -12.39 -26.40 0.65
N ALA A 32 -12.47 -25.84 1.85
CA ALA A 32 -11.37 -25.92 2.82
C ALA A 32 -10.95 -27.39 3.03
N GLY A 33 -9.64 -27.65 3.11
CA GLY A 33 -9.12 -29.02 3.30
C GLY A 33 -9.13 -29.93 2.06
N THR A 34 -9.79 -29.58 0.96
CA THR A 34 -9.92 -30.46 -0.24
C THR A 34 -8.70 -30.47 -1.17
N GLY A 35 -7.51 -30.17 -0.66
CA GLY A 35 -6.26 -30.36 -1.41
C GLY A 35 -6.00 -29.36 -2.55
N LYS A 36 -6.56 -28.13 -2.52
CA LYS A 36 -6.29 -27.06 -3.52
C LYS A 36 -4.82 -26.93 -3.93
N THR A 37 -3.96 -26.72 -2.95
CA THR A 37 -2.52 -26.54 -3.18
C THR A 37 -1.88 -27.82 -3.71
N THR A 38 -2.33 -28.99 -3.23
CA THR A 38 -1.88 -30.30 -3.72
C THR A 38 -2.26 -30.51 -5.19
N THR A 39 -3.48 -30.16 -5.60
CA THR A 39 -3.92 -30.23 -7.00
C THR A 39 -3.05 -29.34 -7.89
N LEU A 40 -2.75 -28.11 -7.47
CA LEU A 40 -1.86 -27.20 -8.20
C LEU A 40 -0.42 -27.72 -8.26
N GLN A 41 0.07 -28.37 -7.20
CA GLN A 41 1.37 -29.03 -7.20
C GLN A 41 1.41 -30.17 -8.23
N MET A 42 0.39 -31.04 -8.25
CA MET A 42 0.28 -32.12 -9.24
C MET A 42 0.23 -31.58 -10.68
N ILE A 43 -0.48 -30.48 -10.91
CA ILE A 43 -0.51 -29.78 -12.20
C ILE A 43 0.91 -29.30 -12.58
N SER A 44 1.64 -28.69 -11.64
CA SER A 44 3.01 -28.23 -11.89
C SER A 44 3.98 -29.37 -12.20
N ASP A 45 3.85 -30.49 -11.50
CA ASP A 45 4.69 -31.68 -11.69
C ASP A 45 4.38 -32.41 -13.00
N ALA A 46 3.14 -32.34 -13.46
CA ALA A 46 2.68 -33.00 -14.69
C ALA A 46 3.09 -32.28 -15.98
N MET A 47 3.67 -31.08 -15.88
CA MET A 47 4.11 -30.24 -17.00
C MET A 47 5.51 -29.65 -16.76
N PRO A 48 6.55 -30.48 -16.49
CA PRO A 48 7.85 -29.99 -16.04
C PRO A 48 8.56 -29.12 -17.09
N GLU A 49 8.31 -29.35 -18.38
CA GLU A 49 8.91 -28.58 -19.48
C GLU A 49 8.24 -27.21 -19.71
N ARG A 50 7.10 -26.93 -19.07
CA ARG A 50 6.40 -25.66 -19.22
C ARG A 50 6.76 -24.68 -18.10
N ARG A 51 6.78 -23.39 -18.46
CA ARG A 51 6.90 -22.31 -17.48
C ARG A 51 5.52 -21.97 -16.94
N GLY A 52 5.41 -21.88 -15.62
CA GLY A 52 4.16 -21.53 -14.93
C GLY A 52 4.32 -20.28 -14.08
N MET A 53 3.20 -19.64 -13.75
CA MET A 53 3.13 -18.60 -12.73
C MET A 53 1.99 -18.89 -11.77
N TYR A 54 2.28 -18.89 -10.48
CA TYR A 54 1.30 -19.03 -9.43
C TYR A 54 1.14 -17.71 -8.69
N LEU A 55 -0.10 -17.22 -8.58
CA LEU A 55 -0.42 -15.98 -7.88
C LEU A 55 -1.20 -16.26 -6.60
N ALA A 56 -0.68 -15.74 -5.49
CA ALA A 56 -1.27 -15.86 -4.16
C ALA A 56 -1.59 -14.50 -3.53
N PHE A 57 -2.45 -14.51 -2.51
CA PHE A 57 -2.82 -13.29 -1.79
C PHE A 57 -1.75 -12.79 -0.83
N ASN A 58 -0.97 -13.69 -0.23
CA ASN A 58 0.04 -13.33 0.77
C ASN A 58 1.37 -14.07 0.55
N LYS A 59 2.42 -13.53 1.19
CA LYS A 59 3.80 -14.01 1.04
C LYS A 59 3.99 -15.43 1.60
N ALA A 60 3.27 -15.79 2.66
CA ALA A 60 3.38 -17.12 3.27
C ALA A 60 2.90 -18.21 2.30
N ILE A 61 1.74 -18.04 1.67
CA ILE A 61 1.19 -18.97 0.67
C ILE A 61 2.11 -19.04 -0.56
N ALA A 62 2.59 -17.89 -1.06
CA ALA A 62 3.52 -17.88 -2.20
C ALA A 62 4.83 -18.62 -1.89
N GLY A 63 5.39 -18.42 -0.69
CA GLY A 63 6.61 -19.09 -0.25
C GLY A 63 6.41 -20.60 -0.05
N GLU A 64 5.29 -21.01 0.55
CA GLU A 64 4.95 -22.43 0.67
C GLU A 64 4.80 -23.10 -0.70
N ALA A 65 4.09 -22.45 -1.63
CA ALA A 65 3.95 -22.94 -2.99
C ALA A 65 5.29 -23.02 -3.73
N GLN A 66 6.18 -22.03 -3.56
CA GLN A 66 7.51 -22.03 -4.17
C GLN A 66 8.36 -23.24 -3.75
N ASN A 67 8.21 -23.69 -2.51
CA ASN A 67 8.91 -24.86 -1.98
C ASN A 67 8.31 -26.19 -2.44
N LYS A 68 7.03 -26.21 -2.83
CA LYS A 68 6.29 -27.44 -3.19
C LYS A 68 6.20 -27.66 -4.69
N PHE A 69 6.02 -26.60 -5.47
CA PHE A 69 5.77 -26.69 -6.91
C PHE A 69 7.04 -26.99 -7.69
N HIS A 70 6.86 -27.46 -8.92
CA HIS A 70 7.98 -27.69 -9.82
C HIS A 70 8.82 -26.40 -10.02
N ARG A 71 10.15 -26.56 -10.15
CA ARG A 71 11.13 -25.45 -10.24
C ARG A 71 10.85 -24.42 -11.35
N ASN A 72 10.11 -24.80 -12.37
CA ASN A 72 9.76 -23.94 -13.51
C ASN A 72 8.50 -23.09 -13.26
N VAL A 73 7.92 -23.14 -12.06
CA VAL A 73 6.81 -22.29 -11.64
C VAL A 73 7.31 -21.13 -10.78
N ASP A 74 7.01 -19.91 -11.23
CA ASP A 74 7.28 -18.67 -10.48
C ASP A 74 6.11 -18.37 -9.55
N CYS A 75 6.33 -18.50 -8.23
CA CYS A 75 5.30 -18.29 -7.22
C CYS A 75 5.41 -16.89 -6.62
N ARG A 76 4.37 -16.06 -6.82
CA ARG A 76 4.36 -14.65 -6.43
C ARG A 76 3.07 -14.24 -5.75
N THR A 77 3.11 -13.10 -5.08
CA THR A 77 1.87 -12.39 -4.72
C THR A 77 1.44 -11.45 -5.84
N PHE A 78 0.15 -11.16 -5.95
CA PHE A 78 -0.38 -10.14 -6.87
C PHE A 78 0.38 -8.81 -6.75
N HIS A 79 0.61 -8.36 -5.51
CA HIS A 79 1.36 -7.12 -5.23
C HIS A 79 2.81 -7.18 -5.72
N SER A 80 3.51 -8.30 -5.53
CA SER A 80 4.90 -8.43 -5.98
C SER A 80 5.02 -8.47 -7.51
N LEU A 81 4.02 -9.04 -8.19
CA LEU A 81 3.92 -9.01 -9.64
C LEU A 81 3.68 -7.57 -10.12
N ALA A 82 2.68 -6.89 -9.54
CA ALA A 82 2.36 -5.51 -9.88
C ALA A 82 3.56 -4.58 -9.65
N PHE A 83 4.21 -4.66 -8.48
CA PHE A 83 5.36 -3.83 -8.12
C PHE A 83 6.50 -3.93 -9.14
N ARG A 84 6.76 -5.13 -9.68
CA ARG A 84 7.78 -5.34 -10.71
C ARG A 84 7.42 -4.69 -12.05
N SER A 85 6.14 -4.55 -12.34
CA SER A 85 5.63 -3.93 -13.57
C SER A 85 5.52 -2.40 -13.46
N VAL A 86 5.63 -1.82 -12.26
CA VAL A 86 5.63 -0.36 -12.07
C VAL A 86 6.99 0.23 -12.50
N PRO A 87 7.02 1.35 -13.25
CA PRO A 87 8.26 2.03 -13.61
C PRO A 87 9.14 2.34 -12.40
N ARG A 88 10.47 2.14 -12.55
CA ARG A 88 11.42 2.34 -11.46
C ARG A 88 11.35 3.75 -10.84
N GLY A 89 11.17 4.78 -11.67
CA GLY A 89 11.02 6.16 -11.20
C GLY A 89 9.83 6.39 -10.24
N VAL A 90 8.83 5.51 -10.22
CA VAL A 90 7.74 5.54 -9.24
C VAL A 90 8.11 4.71 -8.01
N THR A 91 8.65 3.50 -8.18
CA THR A 91 9.03 2.65 -7.03
C THR A 91 10.20 3.22 -6.22
N ASP A 92 11.11 3.95 -6.87
CA ASP A 92 12.26 4.58 -6.23
C ASP A 92 11.84 5.72 -5.30
N LYS A 93 10.69 6.36 -5.56
CA LYS A 93 10.09 7.36 -4.66
C LYS A 93 9.75 6.77 -3.29
N LEU A 94 9.47 5.47 -3.20
CA LEU A 94 9.21 4.78 -1.93
C LEU A 94 10.47 4.65 -1.07
N ARG A 95 11.67 4.83 -1.64
CA ARG A 95 12.96 4.77 -0.96
C ARG A 95 13.45 6.15 -0.51
N LEU A 96 12.78 7.22 -0.92
CA LEU A 96 13.13 8.57 -0.50
C LEU A 96 12.99 8.69 1.03
N PRO A 97 13.89 9.43 1.69
CA PRO A 97 13.80 9.65 3.12
C PRO A 97 12.46 10.32 3.45
N ARG A 98 11.83 9.88 4.54
CA ARG A 98 10.67 10.59 5.07
C ARG A 98 11.12 11.99 5.49
N LEU A 99 10.56 13.01 4.86
CA LEU A 99 10.82 14.40 5.22
C LEU A 99 10.24 14.66 6.61
N SER A 100 11.10 14.93 7.60
CA SER A 100 10.65 15.25 8.94
C SER A 100 9.94 16.61 8.97
N PRO A 101 8.97 16.83 9.89
CA PRO A 101 8.34 18.14 10.02
C PRO A 101 9.35 19.27 10.28
N SER A 102 10.44 18.99 11.01
CA SER A 102 11.52 19.97 11.24
C SER A 102 12.26 20.34 9.95
N PHE A 103 12.52 19.38 9.07
CA PHE A 103 13.13 19.64 7.77
C PHE A 103 12.20 20.48 6.89
N ILE A 104 10.91 20.11 6.82
CA ILE A 104 9.89 20.85 6.06
C ILE A 104 9.75 22.29 6.57
N ALA A 105 9.73 22.47 7.90
CA ALA A 105 9.67 23.79 8.52
C ALA A 105 10.85 24.68 8.11
N LYS A 106 12.07 24.12 8.09
CA LYS A 106 13.27 24.82 7.65
C LYS A 106 13.25 25.14 6.16
N GLU A 107 12.90 24.16 5.33
CA GLU A 107 12.90 24.28 3.86
C GLU A 107 11.86 25.32 3.37
N TYR A 108 10.69 25.35 4.00
CA TYR A 108 9.63 26.31 3.69
C TYR A 108 9.71 27.59 4.52
N ARG A 109 10.74 27.74 5.37
CA ARG A 109 10.94 28.90 6.25
C ARG A 109 9.68 29.26 7.04
N LEU A 110 9.03 28.25 7.62
CA LEU A 110 7.82 28.45 8.40
C LEU A 110 8.13 29.24 9.66
N GLU A 111 7.43 30.35 9.84
CA GLU A 111 7.53 31.18 11.04
C GLU A 111 6.44 30.81 12.06
N PRO A 112 6.75 30.85 13.36
CA PRO A 112 5.76 30.62 14.39
C PRO A 112 4.63 31.65 14.32
N ILE A 113 3.41 31.20 14.58
CA ILE A 113 2.23 32.08 14.63
C ILE A 113 1.58 31.96 16.01
N THR A 114 1.13 33.08 16.57
CA THR A 114 0.40 33.11 17.83
C THR A 114 -1.10 33.12 17.54
N LEU A 115 -1.81 32.12 18.06
CA LEU A 115 -3.25 31.94 17.89
C LEU A 115 -3.93 31.68 19.24
N ARG A 116 -5.26 31.66 19.27
CA ARG A 116 -6.04 31.34 20.46
C ARG A 116 -6.41 29.86 20.46
N ARG A 117 -6.02 29.14 21.52
CA ARG A 117 -6.44 27.75 21.76
C ARG A 117 -7.45 27.67 22.90
N MET A 118 -8.42 26.77 22.79
CA MET A 118 -9.32 26.38 23.85
C MET A 118 -8.59 25.47 24.83
N MET A 119 -8.51 25.89 26.09
CA MET A 119 -7.94 25.13 27.21
C MET A 119 -8.80 25.36 28.45
N GLY A 120 -9.33 24.29 29.05
CA GLY A 120 -10.10 24.41 30.30
C GLY A 120 -11.31 25.34 30.22
N GLY A 121 -11.98 25.43 29.08
CA GLY A 121 -13.17 26.27 28.87
C GLY A 121 -12.89 27.74 28.57
N ARG A 122 -11.63 28.15 28.43
CA ARG A 122 -11.24 29.51 28.04
C ARG A 122 -10.25 29.50 26.88
N TYR A 123 -10.21 30.61 26.15
CA TYR A 123 -9.23 30.81 25.09
C TYR A 123 -7.97 31.48 25.64
N GLU A 124 -6.81 30.92 25.31
CA GLU A 124 -5.50 31.46 25.69
C GLU A 124 -4.60 31.61 24.46
N LYS A 125 -3.67 32.57 24.51
CA LYS A 125 -2.63 32.74 23.49
C LYS A 125 -1.72 31.52 23.48
N TYR A 126 -1.49 30.98 22.29
CA TYR A 126 -0.67 29.79 22.06
C TYR A 126 0.15 29.96 20.79
N VAL A 127 1.46 29.75 20.93
CA VAL A 127 2.40 29.83 19.81
C VAL A 127 2.49 28.47 19.14
N LEU A 128 2.10 28.39 17.87
CA LEU A 128 2.30 27.20 17.06
C LEU A 128 3.72 27.24 16.50
N MET A 129 4.54 26.30 16.96
CA MET A 129 5.93 26.19 16.50
C MET A 129 6.02 25.70 15.04
N PRO A 130 7.08 26.08 14.29
CA PRO A 130 7.24 25.74 12.88
C PRO A 130 7.10 24.25 12.55
N SER A 131 7.58 23.35 13.41
CA SER A 131 7.44 21.90 13.21
C SER A 131 5.99 21.42 13.25
N ARG A 132 5.13 22.03 14.10
CA ARG A 132 3.69 21.74 14.13
C ARG A 132 3.01 22.28 12.87
N LEU A 133 3.40 23.48 12.43
CA LEU A 133 2.91 24.07 11.19
C LEU A 133 3.27 23.21 9.97
N ALA A 134 4.49 22.67 9.91
CA ALA A 134 4.92 21.74 8.88
C ALA A 134 4.08 20.46 8.83
N SER A 135 3.71 19.92 10.01
CA SER A 135 2.78 18.78 10.07
C SER A 135 1.40 19.14 9.53
N LEU A 136 0.89 20.34 9.81
CA LEU A 136 -0.39 20.82 9.24
C LEU A 136 -0.31 20.94 7.71
N VAL A 137 0.81 21.45 7.16
CA VAL A 137 1.04 21.52 5.71
C VAL A 137 1.07 20.12 5.08
N ALA A 138 1.80 19.16 5.67
CA ALA A 138 1.87 17.79 5.17
C ALA A 138 0.51 17.07 5.22
N ASN A 139 -0.27 17.32 6.28
CA ASN A 139 -1.63 16.79 6.42
C ASN A 139 -2.59 17.44 5.40
N ALA A 140 -2.43 18.73 5.12
CA ALA A 140 -3.27 19.44 4.15
C ALA A 140 -3.11 18.87 2.74
N VAL A 141 -1.88 18.57 2.31
CA VAL A 141 -1.62 17.91 1.02
C VAL A 141 -2.22 16.49 1.01
N SER A 142 -2.02 15.72 2.08
CA SER A 142 -2.61 14.38 2.20
C SER A 142 -4.14 14.41 2.12
N TYR A 143 -4.76 15.38 2.80
CA TYR A 143 -6.20 15.57 2.80
C TYR A 143 -6.70 16.00 1.42
N PHE A 144 -6.03 16.96 0.77
CA PHE A 144 -6.32 17.36 -0.60
C PHE A 144 -6.34 16.16 -1.56
N CYS A 145 -5.33 15.27 -1.51
CA CYS A 145 -5.25 14.05 -2.33
C CYS A 145 -6.40 13.06 -2.08
N SER A 146 -7.15 13.21 -0.98
CA SER A 146 -8.35 12.42 -0.68
C SER A 146 -9.66 13.08 -1.15
N THR A 147 -9.58 14.31 -1.69
CA THR A 147 -10.73 15.05 -2.22
C THR A 147 -10.84 14.95 -3.74
N SER A 148 -11.97 15.39 -4.30
CA SER A 148 -12.17 15.58 -5.74
C SER A 148 -11.74 16.97 -6.26
N SER A 149 -11.06 17.78 -5.44
CA SER A 149 -10.60 19.11 -5.85
C SER A 149 -9.52 19.00 -6.93
N GLN A 150 -9.54 19.91 -7.92
CA GLN A 150 -8.53 19.95 -9.00
C GLN A 150 -7.20 20.60 -8.57
N TYR A 151 -7.23 21.43 -7.53
CA TYR A 151 -6.06 22.16 -7.03
C TYR A 151 -6.15 22.33 -5.50
N PRO A 152 -5.01 22.37 -4.76
CA PRO A 152 -5.03 22.69 -3.34
C PRO A 152 -5.65 24.07 -3.09
N ALA A 153 -6.19 24.26 -1.89
CA ALA A 153 -6.92 25.46 -1.51
C ALA A 153 -6.84 25.61 0.03
N PRO A 154 -7.02 26.81 0.59
CA PRO A 154 -6.94 27.04 2.03
C PRO A 154 -7.83 26.09 2.87
N ARG A 155 -8.99 25.71 2.35
CA ARG A 155 -9.92 24.74 2.96
C ARG A 155 -9.31 23.35 3.22
N HIS A 156 -8.26 22.96 2.51
CA HIS A 156 -7.60 21.68 2.75
C HIS A 156 -6.71 21.71 4.01
N ILE A 157 -6.39 22.88 4.55
CA ILE A 157 -5.73 23.03 5.84
C ILE A 157 -6.78 22.86 6.94
N GLN A 158 -6.84 21.66 7.50
CA GLN A 158 -7.76 21.30 8.57
C GLN A 158 -7.33 21.97 9.87
N ALA A 159 -8.13 22.93 10.34
CA ALA A 159 -7.91 23.58 11.61
C ALA A 159 -8.15 22.59 12.77
N PRO A 160 -7.28 22.55 13.80
CA PRO A 160 -7.55 21.76 15.00
C PRO A 160 -8.81 22.24 15.72
N ASN A 161 -9.60 21.32 16.29
CA ASN A 161 -10.85 21.64 16.98
C ASN A 161 -10.68 22.57 18.19
N TRP A 162 -9.48 22.64 18.77
CA TRP A 162 -9.17 23.55 19.88
C TRP A 162 -8.87 24.98 19.40
N LEU A 163 -8.72 25.24 18.10
CA LEU A 163 -8.41 26.57 17.59
C LEU A 163 -9.66 27.47 17.65
N HIS A 164 -9.48 28.74 17.99
CA HIS A 164 -10.57 29.72 17.93
C HIS A 164 -11.06 29.89 16.48
N PRO A 165 -12.39 29.89 16.22
CA PRO A 165 -12.94 30.00 14.87
C PRO A 165 -12.39 31.16 14.03
N ASP A 166 -12.31 32.37 14.61
CA ASP A 166 -11.77 33.55 13.92
C ASP A 166 -10.29 33.40 13.50
N ASP A 167 -9.52 32.55 14.19
CA ASP A 167 -8.10 32.36 13.91
C ASP A 167 -7.86 31.30 12.81
N ILE A 168 -8.92 30.58 12.39
CA ILE A 168 -8.85 29.58 11.31
C ILE A 168 -8.38 30.23 10.01
N THR A 169 -9.00 31.34 9.62
CA THR A 169 -8.68 32.03 8.36
C THR A 169 -7.25 32.55 8.37
N ALA A 170 -6.78 33.05 9.51
CA ALA A 170 -5.39 33.50 9.69
C ALA A 170 -4.40 32.33 9.54
N LEU A 171 -4.67 31.20 10.20
CA LEU A 171 -3.84 29.99 10.07
C LEU A 171 -3.81 29.47 8.63
N GLN A 172 -4.97 29.39 7.97
CA GLN A 172 -5.07 28.90 6.60
C GLN A 172 -4.32 29.80 5.61
N THR A 173 -4.49 31.12 5.74
CA THR A 173 -3.79 32.11 4.90
C THR A 173 -2.28 32.04 5.11
N HIS A 174 -1.83 31.88 6.36
CA HIS A 174 -0.40 31.76 6.70
C HIS A 174 0.25 30.51 6.09
N LEU A 175 -0.46 29.38 6.09
CA LEU A 175 0.10 28.10 5.64
C LEU A 175 -0.13 27.78 4.16
N TYR A 176 -1.08 28.44 3.51
CA TYR A 176 -1.43 28.13 2.12
C TYR A 176 -0.25 28.20 1.13
N PRO A 177 0.64 29.22 1.17
CA PRO A 177 1.81 29.25 0.27
C PRO A 177 2.73 28.04 0.42
N ALA A 178 2.88 27.53 1.65
CA ALA A 178 3.67 26.33 1.92
C ALA A 178 2.98 25.04 1.44
N VAL A 179 1.64 25.02 1.41
CA VAL A 179 0.87 23.93 0.80
C VAL A 179 1.03 23.95 -0.72
N GLU A 180 0.92 25.12 -1.36
CA GLU A 180 1.14 25.26 -2.81
C GLU A 180 2.55 24.86 -3.22
N ARG A 181 3.58 25.27 -2.47
CA ARG A 181 4.97 24.90 -2.77
C ARG A 181 5.24 23.39 -2.61
N ARG A 182 4.43 22.68 -1.82
CA ARG A 182 4.60 21.24 -1.56
C ARG A 182 3.88 20.36 -2.56
N TRP A 183 2.77 20.84 -3.14
CA TRP A 183 2.01 20.16 -4.17
C TRP A 183 2.79 20.14 -5.49
#